data_AF-A0A948ZZ95-F1
#
_entry.id   AF-A0A948ZZ95-F1
#
_cell.length_a   1.000
_cell.length_b   1.000
_cell.length_c   1.000
_cell.angle_alpha   90.00
_cell.angle_beta   90.00
_cell.angle_gamma   90.00
#
_symmetry.space_group_name_H-M   'P 1'
#
loop_
_entity.id
_entity.type
_entity.pdbx_description
1 polymer ?
#
loop_
_entity_poly.entity_id
_entity_poly.type
_entity_poly.pdbx_seq_one_letter_code
_entity_poly.pdbx_strand_id
1 'polypeptide(L)' 'MHTAMQVLGSLGLRMANIIEYAKRFTDKSDQRLLYSFLPKLPVSPGAFSEAQLRWIMGHYPEDFATACRSKLP' A
#
# COMPACT_ATOMS: atom_id res chain seq x y z
N MET A 1 8.75 4.08 -7.06
CA MET A 1 7.98 4.97 -6.17
C MET A 1 7.14 6.01 -6.94
N HIS A 2 7.75 6.81 -7.83
CA HIS A 2 7.04 7.86 -8.57
C HIS A 2 5.78 7.40 -9.32
N THR A 3 5.88 6.39 -10.19
CA THR A 3 4.74 5.83 -10.94
C THR A 3 3.65 5.29 -10.00
N ALA A 4 4.04 4.61 -8.93
CA ALA A 4 3.09 4.10 -7.94
C ALA A 4 2.30 5.24 -7.29
N MET A 5 2.97 6.32 -6.88
CA MET A 5 2.29 7.49 -6.30
C MET A 5 1.36 8.20 -7.30
N GLN A 6 1.75 8.28 -8.58
CA GLN A 6 0.89 8.85 -9.63
C GLN A 6 -0.38 8.01 -9.83
N VAL A 7 -0.22 6.69 -9.95
CA VAL A 7 -1.33 5.74 -10.09
C VAL A 7 -2.26 5.83 -8.88
N LEU A 8 -1.73 5.70 -7.66
CA LEU A 8 -2.53 5.74 -6.45
C LEU A 8 -3.22 7.10 -6.26
N GLY A 9 -2.55 8.20 -6.57
CA GLY A 9 -3.13 9.55 -6.55
C GLY A 9 -4.30 9.69 -7.53
N SER A 10 -4.16 9.13 -8.74
CA SER A 10 -5.23 9.11 -9.74
C SER A 10 -6.44 8.25 -9.32
N LEU A 11 -6.22 7.23 -8.47
CA LEU A 11 -7.26 6.41 -7.86
C LEU A 11 -7.90 7.07 -6.63
N GLY A 12 -7.50 8.29 -6.27
CA GLY A 12 -8.10 9.05 -5.19
C GLY A 12 -7.33 9.03 -3.88
N LEU A 13 -6.14 8.42 -3.81
CA LEU A 13 -5.29 8.49 -2.62
C LEU A 13 -4.96 9.96 -2.30
N ARG A 14 -5.20 10.38 -1.04
CA ARG A 14 -4.89 11.73 -0.55
C ARG A 14 -3.75 11.73 0.46
N MET A 15 -3.67 10.70 1.30
CA MET A 15 -2.64 10.55 2.31
C MET A 15 -2.34 9.07 2.53
N ALA A 16 -1.05 8.75 2.68
CA ALA A 16 -0.60 7.41 3.04
C ALA A 16 0.60 7.49 3.99
N ASN A 17 0.73 6.49 4.85
CA ASN A 17 2.00 6.15 5.47
C ASN A 17 2.78 5.26 4.50
N ILE A 18 4.09 5.50 4.39
CA ILE A 18 4.97 4.71 3.54
C ILE A 18 5.99 4.01 4.43
N ILE A 19 6.11 2.70 4.28
CA ILE A 19 7.10 1.90 5.01
C ILE A 19 8.07 1.31 3.99
N GLU A 20 9.36 1.55 4.22
CA GLU A 20 10.44 0.98 3.44
C GLU A 20 11.03 -0.20 4.21
N TYR A 21 10.86 -1.40 3.67
CA TYR A 21 11.45 -2.60 4.23
C TYR A 21 12.77 -2.90 3.53
N ALA A 22 13.83 -2.80 4.32
CA ALA A 22 15.13 -3.30 3.93
C ALA A 22 15.13 -4.83 3.98
N LYS A 23 15.87 -5.42 3.06
CA LYS A 23 16.27 -6.82 3.13
C LYS A 23 17.16 -7.06 4.34
N ARG A 24 17.28 -8.33 4.76
CA ARG A 24 18.19 -8.76 5.83
C ARG A 24 19.63 -8.34 5.52
N PHE A 25 20.28 -7.64 6.45
CA PHE A 25 21.66 -7.13 6.31
C PHE A 25 22.72 -8.20 6.04
N THR A 26 22.46 -9.46 6.39
CA THR A 26 23.40 -10.57 6.18
C THR A 26 23.41 -11.12 4.75
N ASP A 27 22.43 -10.73 3.92
CA ASP A 27 22.32 -11.24 2.56
C ASP A 27 23.00 -10.26 1.58
N LYS A 28 24.02 -10.76 0.87
CA LYS A 28 24.86 -9.99 -0.06
C LYS A 28 24.35 -9.98 -1.51
N SER A 29 23.26 -10.68 -1.81
CA SER A 29 22.64 -10.65 -3.14
C SER A 29 21.84 -9.35 -3.37
N ASP A 30 21.27 -9.16 -4.57
CA ASP A 30 20.52 -7.96 -5.00
C ASP A 30 19.64 -7.34 -3.88
N GLN A 31 19.73 -6.01 -3.76
CA GLN A 31 19.09 -5.23 -2.70
C GLN A 31 17.77 -4.63 -3.20
N ARG A 32 16.71 -5.44 -3.20
CA ARG A 32 15.36 -4.95 -3.51
C ARG A 32 14.70 -4.44 -2.25
N LEU A 33 14.32 -3.16 -2.26
CA LEU A 33 13.50 -2.55 -1.22
C LEU A 33 12.03 -2.88 -1.48
N LEU A 34 11.32 -3.31 -0.43
CA LEU A 34 9.87 -3.45 -0.48
C LEU A 34 9.25 -2.18 0.09
N TYR A 35 8.42 -1.52 -0.71
CA TYR A 35 7.64 -0.35 -0.31
C TYR A 35 6.21 -0.74 -0.01
N SER A 36 5.73 -0.45 1.20
CA SER A 36 4.32 -0.62 1.58
C SER A 36 3.65 0.74 1.71
N PHE A 37 2.52 0.92 1.02
CA PHE A 37 1.71 2.13 1.05
C PHE A 37 0.44 1.84 1.84
N LEU A 38 0.22 2.56 2.93
CA LEU A 38 -0.93 2.39 3.81
C LEU A 38 -1.80 3.66 3.73
N PRO A 39 -2.89 3.64 2.94
CA PRO A 39 -3.81 4.76 2.84
C PRO A 39 -4.38 5.12 4.21
N LYS A 40 -4.36 6.41 4.57
CA LYS A 40 -5.07 6.88 5.76
C LYS A 40 -6.54 7.08 5.43
N LEU A 41 -7.42 6.41 6.17
CA LEU A 41 -8.83 6.75 6.19
C LEU A 41 -9.00 8.01 7.07
N PRO A 42 -9.74 9.05 6.61
CA PRO A 42 -9.95 10.28 7.37
C PRO A 42 -10.57 10.04 8.76
N VAL A 43 -11.33 8.96 8.89
CA VAL A 43 -11.95 8.47 10.11
C VAL A 43 -11.94 6.95 10.03
N SER A 44 -10.89 6.32 10.57
CA SER A 44 -10.98 4.90 10.93
C SER A 44 -11.68 4.84 12.28
N PRO A 45 -12.94 4.39 12.39
CA PRO A 45 -13.51 4.12 13.69
C PRO A 45 -12.65 3.02 14.30
N GLY A 46 -11.95 3.32 15.41
CA GLY A 46 -11.11 2.35 16.11
C GLY A 46 -11.91 1.07 16.35
N ALA A 47 -11.72 0.09 15.48
CA ALA A 47 -12.61 -1.04 15.37
C ALA A 47 -12.01 -2.22 16.13
N PHE A 48 -12.88 -3.10 16.62
CA PHE A 48 -12.48 -4.35 17.26
C PHE A 48 -11.49 -5.16 16.38
N SER A 49 -11.62 -5.08 15.06
CA SER A 49 -10.70 -5.71 14.12
C SER A 49 -9.27 -5.13 14.20
N GLU A 50 -9.13 -3.82 14.35
CA GLU A 50 -7.81 -3.16 14.50
C GLU A 50 -7.12 -3.61 15.80
N ALA A 51 -7.87 -3.72 16.90
CA ALA A 51 -7.36 -4.24 18.18
C ALA A 51 -6.88 -5.69 18.09
N GLN A 52 -7.43 -6.48 17.15
CA GLN A 52 -7.01 -7.86 16.88
C GLN A 52 -5.96 -7.98 15.77
N LEU A 53 -5.45 -6.86 15.24
CA LEU A 53 -4.55 -6.83 14.08
C LEU A 53 -5.16 -7.48 12.83
N ARG A 54 -6.48 -7.38 12.67
CA ARG A 54 -7.22 -7.83 11.49
C ARG A 54 -7.75 -6.64 10.71
N TRP A 55 -7.55 -6.68 9.41
CA TRP A 55 -7.95 -5.61 8.51
C TRP A 55 -9.03 -6.12 7.55
N ILE A 56 -10.14 -5.39 7.46
CA ILE A 56 -11.21 -5.68 6.51
C ILE A 56 -10.92 -4.86 5.25
N MET A 57 -10.78 -5.54 4.11
CA MET A 57 -10.58 -4.91 2.81
C MET A 57 -11.89 -4.97 2.03
N GLY A 58 -12.34 -3.83 1.49
CA GLY A 58 -13.59 -3.73 0.73
C GLY A 58 -13.46 -4.14 -0.75
N HIS A 59 -12.30 -4.64 -1.17
CA HIS A 59 -12.04 -5.06 -2.54
C HIS A 59 -11.06 -6.23 -2.56
N TYR A 60 -11.15 -7.04 -3.62
CA TYR A 60 -10.15 -8.07 -3.91
C TYR A 60 -8.88 -7.45 -4.50
N PRO A 61 -7.70 -8.04 -4.23
CA PRO A 61 -6.44 -7.52 -4.75
C PRO A 61 -6.37 -7.54 -6.29
N GLU A 62 -7.09 -8.46 -6.95
CA GLU A 62 -7.16 -8.58 -8.40
C GLU A 62 -7.86 -7.38 -9.04
N ASP A 63 -8.97 -6.93 -8.45
CA ASP A 63 -9.71 -5.75 -8.89
C ASP A 63 -8.85 -4.49 -8.71
N PHE A 64 -8.18 -4.38 -7.57
CA PHE A 64 -7.25 -3.28 -7.31
C PHE A 64 -6.09 -3.24 -8.30
N ALA A 65 -5.51 -4.40 -8.63
CA ALA A 65 -4.45 -4.49 -9.63
C ALA A 65 -4.93 -4.07 -11.02
N THR A 66 -6.15 -4.44 -11.39
CA THR A 66 -6.78 -4.03 -12.65
C THR A 66 -7.03 -2.52 -12.70
N ALA A 67 -7.54 -1.95 -11.61
CA ALA A 67 -7.68 -0.50 -11.46
C ALA A 67 -6.33 0.22 -11.59
N CYS A 68 -5.28 -0.27 -10.92
CA CYS A 68 -3.92 0.30 -11.03
C CYS A 68 -3.40 0.27 -12.48
N ARG A 69 -3.54 -0.86 -13.18
CA ARG A 69 -3.10 -0.99 -14.57
C ARG A 69 -3.82 -0.03 -15.52
N SER A 70 -5.10 0.24 -15.28
CA SER A 70 -5.89 1.19 -16.08
C SER A 70 -5.44 2.66 -15.95
N LYS A 71 -4.57 2.95 -14.98
CA LYS A 71 -4.07 4.30 -14.67
C LYS A 71 -2.57 4.43 -14.92
N LEU A 72 -1.92 3.41 -15.49
CA LEU A 72 -0.53 3.54 -15.90
C LEU A 72 -0.41 4.61 -17.01
N PRO A 73 0.63 5.45 -16.97
CA PRO A 73 0.91 6.41 -18.04
C PRO A 73 1.31 5.73 -19.35
#